data_AF-A0AAF3F9H0-F1
#
_entry.id   AF-A0AAF3F9H0-F1
#
_cell.length_a   1.000
_cell.length_b   1.000
_cell.length_c   1.000
_cell.angle_alpha   90.00
_cell.angle_beta   90.00
_cell.angle_gamma   90.00
#
_symmetry.space_group_name_H-M   'P 1'
#
loop_
_entity.id
_entity.type
_entity.pdbx_description
1 polymer ?
#
loop_
_entity_poly.entity_id
_entity_poly.type
_entity_poly.pdbx_seq_one_letter_code
_entity_poly.pdbx_strand_id
1 'polypeptide(L)'
;MRTTFTARRPPKKALLLSAWLALAWCTLFTRVCAAEYDEYETTIEYRERIRRHYTSPRYTREIEEAPTEVIDFHQRLRTPKSVLDPERPIDVPPKLVTEDHPIYMVIPLPSTDDISAGRNPFRLSIPLVEPIVDLAVESVYKQQLVQRNSIRVIYKDSQMSDAHGPNVAIDMLVQNKLDVIIGYAYVYALAPVARMAPFWRDIDSNGIPVITPIGLTGNLDDKKEYSMMTRINSPYKNFRQSVEKLWDAYNWTTTVFIYHDRRFGSDLSQPSGECYLLLTTVKIFFKKRVEAPLVHNYFVFNEHRSTRKDFNDYLKQSSMLSNSEFCFKILF
;
A
#
# COMPACT_ATOMS: atom_id res chain seq x y z
N MET A 1 -9.41 -37.64 -40.51
CA MET A 1 -8.83 -36.72 -41.52
C MET A 1 -9.20 -35.29 -41.13
N ARG A 2 -8.31 -34.34 -41.38
CA ARG A 2 -8.43 -32.87 -41.23
C ARG A 2 -7.97 -32.33 -39.87
N THR A 3 -6.68 -32.04 -39.76
CA THR A 3 -5.98 -30.75 -40.06
C THR A 3 -6.21 -29.70 -38.99
N THR A 4 -5.14 -29.48 -38.23
CA THR A 4 -4.83 -28.35 -37.37
C THR A 4 -5.09 -27.01 -38.04
N PHE A 5 -5.69 -26.08 -37.29
CA PHE A 5 -5.46 -24.64 -37.46
C PHE A 5 -5.11 -24.04 -36.10
N THR A 6 -3.89 -23.50 -36.03
CA THR A 6 -3.29 -22.90 -34.84
C THR A 6 -3.62 -21.41 -34.74
N ALA A 7 -3.82 -20.99 -33.48
CA ALA A 7 -3.55 -19.67 -32.91
C ALA A 7 -4.40 -18.46 -33.39
N ARG A 8 -5.11 -17.83 -32.44
CA ARG A 8 -4.59 -16.68 -31.67
C ARG A 8 -5.53 -16.30 -30.53
N ARG A 9 -4.94 -16.25 -29.32
CA ARG A 9 -5.43 -15.65 -28.07
C ARG A 9 -4.65 -14.35 -27.84
N PRO A 10 -5.02 -13.53 -26.84
CA PRO A 10 -6.19 -12.67 -26.65
C PRO A 10 -5.66 -11.21 -26.67
N PRO A 11 -6.14 -10.19 -25.89
CA PRO A 11 -5.58 -10.05 -24.53
C PRO A 11 -6.48 -9.36 -23.46
N LYS A 12 -6.43 -9.75 -22.18
CA LYS A 12 -5.36 -9.44 -21.19
C LYS A 12 -5.16 -7.94 -20.84
N LYS A 13 -5.88 -6.99 -21.45
CA LYS A 13 -5.51 -5.55 -21.38
C LYS A 13 -5.86 -4.83 -20.06
N ALA A 14 -6.97 -5.14 -19.40
CA ALA A 14 -7.36 -4.47 -18.14
C ALA A 14 -6.40 -4.76 -16.97
N LEU A 15 -5.95 -6.02 -16.84
CA LEU A 15 -4.97 -6.44 -15.82
C LEU A 15 -3.54 -5.94 -16.11
N LEU A 16 -3.22 -5.75 -17.40
CA LEU A 16 -1.96 -5.15 -17.85
C LEU A 16 -1.93 -3.65 -17.49
N LEU A 17 -3.04 -2.93 -17.68
CA LEU A 17 -3.15 -1.51 -17.33
C LEU A 17 -2.94 -1.26 -15.83
N SER A 18 -3.56 -2.09 -14.97
CA SER A 18 -3.39 -1.98 -13.51
C SER A 18 -1.97 -2.26 -13.04
N ALA A 19 -1.26 -3.19 -13.69
CA ALA A 19 0.12 -3.52 -13.35
C ALA A 19 1.12 -2.46 -13.83
N TRP A 20 0.90 -1.88 -15.01
CA TRP A 20 1.73 -0.80 -15.54
C TRP A 20 1.50 0.53 -14.80
N LEU A 21 0.25 0.85 -14.46
CA LEU A 21 -0.07 1.97 -13.58
C LEU A 21 0.55 1.76 -12.19
N ALA A 22 0.52 0.55 -11.64
CA ALA A 22 1.18 0.23 -10.38
C ALA A 22 2.70 0.40 -10.44
N LEU A 23 3.36 0.02 -11.53
CA LEU A 23 4.81 0.20 -11.74
C LEU A 23 5.20 1.67 -11.91
N ALA A 24 4.48 2.40 -12.76
CA ALA A 24 4.65 3.84 -12.92
C ALA A 24 4.41 4.57 -11.59
N TRP A 25 3.41 4.14 -10.82
CA TRP A 25 3.14 4.67 -9.49
C TRP A 25 4.23 4.31 -8.48
N CYS A 26 4.79 3.09 -8.53
CA CYS A 26 5.81 2.63 -7.59
C CYS A 26 7.11 3.44 -7.73
N THR A 27 7.55 3.71 -8.96
CA THR A 27 8.71 4.59 -9.23
C THR A 27 8.42 6.03 -8.83
N LEU A 28 7.21 6.52 -9.12
CA LEU A 28 6.73 7.84 -8.72
C LEU A 28 6.71 8.04 -7.19
N PHE A 29 6.24 7.05 -6.45
CA PHE A 29 6.04 7.13 -5.00
C PHE A 29 7.36 7.11 -4.22
N THR A 30 8.31 6.25 -4.61
CA THR A 30 9.61 6.16 -3.92
C THR A 30 10.43 7.44 -3.99
N ARG A 31 10.24 8.30 -5.01
CA ARG A 31 10.96 9.57 -5.12
C ARG A 31 10.22 10.76 -4.50
N VAL A 32 8.89 10.75 -4.43
CA VAL A 32 8.13 11.78 -3.69
C VAL A 32 8.41 11.71 -2.19
N CYS A 33 8.62 10.51 -1.63
CA CYS A 33 9.06 10.38 -0.23
C CYS A 33 10.54 10.75 0.01
N ALA A 34 11.35 10.87 -1.03
CA ALA A 34 12.78 11.22 -0.94
C ALA A 34 13.07 12.68 -1.32
N ALA A 35 12.10 13.40 -1.88
CA ALA A 35 12.23 14.84 -2.12
C ALA A 35 12.04 15.57 -0.79
N GLU A 36 13.11 16.20 -0.29
CA GLU A 36 13.03 17.22 0.75
C GLU A 36 11.96 18.24 0.36
N TYR A 37 10.96 18.38 1.22
CA TYR A 37 9.84 19.29 1.01
C TYR A 37 10.24 20.69 1.46
N ASP A 38 10.25 21.63 0.52
CA ASP A 38 10.29 23.06 0.85
C ASP A 38 8.84 23.51 1.13
N GLU A 39 8.60 24.15 2.27
CA GLU A 39 7.27 24.35 2.87
C GLU A 39 6.42 25.42 2.16
N TYR A 40 6.84 25.91 0.98
CA TYR A 40 6.27 27.11 0.33
C TYR A 40 6.06 26.99 -1.19
N GLU A 41 6.04 25.78 -1.75
CA GLU A 41 5.82 25.63 -3.21
C GLU A 41 4.32 25.70 -3.55
N THR A 42 3.95 26.55 -4.50
CA THR A 42 2.56 26.63 -4.98
C THR A 42 2.19 25.36 -5.77
N THR A 43 0.91 25.00 -5.81
CA THR A 43 0.44 23.83 -6.58
C THR A 43 0.88 23.88 -8.05
N ILE A 44 0.98 25.09 -8.65
CA ILE A 44 1.43 25.27 -10.04
C ILE A 44 2.92 24.94 -10.19
N GLU A 45 3.76 25.45 -9.30
CA GLU A 45 5.20 25.17 -9.30
C GLU A 45 5.49 23.68 -9.09
N TYR A 46 4.77 23.05 -8.16
CA TYR A 46 4.84 21.61 -7.94
C TYR A 46 4.50 20.82 -9.22
N ARG A 47 3.40 21.17 -9.89
CA ARG A 47 2.97 20.54 -11.15
C ARG A 47 4.04 20.64 -12.23
N GLU A 48 4.63 21.83 -12.40
CA GLU A 48 5.68 22.05 -13.40
C GLU A 48 6.98 21.33 -13.04
N ARG A 49 7.36 21.28 -11.76
CA ARG A 49 8.53 20.53 -11.29
C ARG A 49 8.38 19.03 -11.56
N ILE A 50 7.23 18.46 -11.21
CA ILE A 50 6.88 17.06 -11.49
C ILE A 50 6.94 16.84 -13.00
N ARG A 51 6.29 17.69 -13.81
CA ARG A 51 6.34 17.59 -15.27
C ARG A 51 7.76 17.57 -15.81
N ARG A 52 8.62 18.51 -15.40
CA ARG A 52 10.03 18.57 -15.81
C ARG A 52 10.82 17.34 -15.41
N HIS A 53 10.58 16.80 -14.20
CA HIS A 53 11.24 15.58 -13.75
C HIS A 53 10.88 14.39 -14.66
N TYR A 54 9.59 14.20 -14.91
CA TYR A 54 9.05 13.05 -15.65
C TYR A 54 9.13 13.17 -17.17
N THR A 55 9.34 14.36 -17.72
CA THR A 55 9.67 14.55 -19.14
C THR A 55 11.19 14.65 -19.40
N SER A 56 12.01 14.56 -18.35
CA SER A 56 13.46 14.62 -18.51
C SER A 56 13.99 13.42 -19.31
N PRO A 57 14.97 13.61 -20.21
CA PRO A 57 15.58 12.52 -20.97
C PRO A 57 16.18 11.41 -20.09
N ARG A 58 16.58 11.76 -18.87
CA ARG A 58 17.09 10.83 -17.86
C ARG A 58 16.01 9.85 -17.39
N TYR A 59 14.80 10.35 -17.11
CA TYR A 59 13.69 9.51 -16.67
C TYR A 59 13.20 8.57 -17.78
N THR A 60 13.13 9.06 -19.02
CA THR A 60 12.74 8.23 -20.17
C THR A 60 13.68 7.03 -20.35
N ARG A 61 14.99 7.22 -20.19
CA ARG A 61 15.97 6.11 -20.21
C ARG A 61 15.79 5.15 -19.03
N GLU A 62 15.56 5.65 -17.82
CA GLU A 62 15.34 4.80 -16.62
C GLU A 62 14.11 3.87 -16.78
N ILE A 63 13.04 4.31 -17.46
CA ILE A 63 11.89 3.45 -17.80
C ILE A 63 12.25 2.43 -18.89
N GLU A 64 12.91 2.86 -19.96
CA GLU A 64 13.26 2.01 -21.10
C GLU A 64 14.28 0.92 -20.72
N GLU A 65 15.16 1.22 -19.76
CA GLU A 65 16.21 0.33 -19.24
C GLU A 65 15.75 -0.50 -18.02
N ALA A 66 14.51 -0.32 -17.53
CA ALA A 66 14.01 -1.08 -16.39
C ALA A 66 14.02 -2.60 -16.71
N PRO A 67 14.62 -3.45 -15.83
CA PRO A 67 14.85 -4.84 -16.16
C PRO A 67 13.56 -5.60 -16.46
N THR A 68 13.55 -6.27 -17.61
CA THR A 68 12.44 -7.06 -18.15
C THR A 68 12.00 -8.20 -17.21
N GLU A 69 12.82 -8.55 -16.22
CA GLU A 69 12.56 -9.58 -15.20
C GLU A 69 11.39 -9.22 -14.24
N VAL A 70 11.11 -7.93 -14.02
CA VAL A 70 9.95 -7.49 -13.21
C VAL A 70 8.63 -7.80 -13.92
N ILE A 71 8.65 -7.78 -15.26
CA ILE A 71 7.52 -8.20 -16.09
C ILE A 71 7.32 -9.72 -15.97
N ASP A 72 8.39 -10.49 -15.76
CA ASP A 72 8.39 -11.95 -15.73
C ASP A 72 7.90 -12.56 -14.39
N PHE A 73 8.20 -11.89 -13.26
CA PHE A 73 7.70 -12.31 -11.94
C PHE A 73 6.16 -12.30 -11.85
N HIS A 74 5.52 -11.30 -12.44
CA HIS A 74 4.04 -11.22 -12.51
C HIS A 74 3.43 -12.21 -13.52
N GLN A 75 4.22 -12.76 -14.45
CA GLN A 75 3.72 -13.83 -15.33
C GLN A 75 3.59 -15.17 -14.59
N ARG A 76 4.31 -15.37 -13.49
CA ARG A 76 4.22 -16.62 -12.69
C ARG A 76 3.00 -16.66 -11.78
N LEU A 77 2.39 -15.52 -11.47
CA LEU A 77 1.08 -15.44 -10.80
C LEU A 77 -0.10 -15.77 -11.74
N ARG A 78 0.16 -16.10 -13.03
CA ARG A 78 -0.85 -16.41 -14.05
C ARG A 78 -1.44 -17.83 -13.98
N THR A 79 -1.01 -18.69 -13.06
CA THR A 79 -1.70 -19.97 -12.85
C THR A 79 -2.86 -19.77 -11.89
N PRO A 80 -4.12 -19.87 -12.34
CA PRO A 80 -5.25 -19.90 -11.42
C PRO A 80 -5.13 -21.18 -10.60
N LYS A 81 -5.06 -21.08 -9.27
CA LYS A 81 -5.57 -22.17 -8.44
C LYS A 81 -7.08 -22.14 -8.62
N SER A 82 -7.57 -23.02 -9.49
CA SER A 82 -8.99 -23.28 -9.68
C SER A 82 -9.62 -23.67 -8.34
N VAL A 83 -10.44 -22.79 -7.77
CA VAL A 83 -11.35 -23.12 -6.68
C VAL A 83 -12.72 -22.52 -7.03
N LEU A 84 -13.53 -23.40 -7.61
CA LEU A 84 -14.99 -23.56 -7.47
C LEU A 84 -15.88 -22.31 -7.56
N ASP A 85 -16.50 -22.14 -8.74
CA ASP A 85 -17.90 -21.71 -8.86
C ASP A 85 -18.49 -22.34 -10.15
N PRO A 86 -19.38 -23.35 -10.10
CA PRO A 86 -19.79 -24.14 -11.27
C PRO A 86 -20.90 -23.53 -12.15
N GLU A 87 -21.41 -22.33 -11.88
CA GLU A 87 -22.62 -21.81 -12.56
C GLU A 87 -22.46 -20.38 -13.10
N ARG A 88 -21.50 -20.14 -14.01
CA ARG A 88 -21.46 -18.86 -14.74
C ARG A 88 -21.73 -19.05 -16.25
N PRO A 89 -22.65 -18.29 -16.87
CA PRO A 89 -22.84 -18.32 -18.33
C PRO A 89 -21.55 -17.88 -19.04
N ILE A 90 -21.10 -18.67 -20.02
CA ILE A 90 -19.75 -18.60 -20.60
C ILE A 90 -19.63 -17.59 -21.76
N ASP A 91 -20.69 -16.89 -22.17
CA ASP A 91 -20.73 -16.19 -23.48
C ASP A 91 -20.93 -14.66 -23.45
N VAL A 92 -20.52 -13.93 -22.40
CA VAL A 92 -20.48 -12.46 -22.47
C VAL A 92 -19.09 -11.99 -22.95
N PRO A 93 -18.97 -11.36 -24.13
CA PRO A 93 -17.69 -10.81 -24.57
C PRO A 93 -17.26 -9.66 -23.64
N PRO A 94 -15.98 -9.55 -23.28
CA PRO A 94 -15.52 -8.51 -22.37
C PRO A 94 -15.80 -7.13 -22.99
N LYS A 95 -16.39 -6.22 -22.19
CA LYS A 95 -16.66 -4.84 -22.60
C LYS A 95 -15.39 -4.21 -23.14
N LEU A 96 -15.43 -3.72 -24.38
CA LEU A 96 -14.31 -3.03 -24.98
C LEU A 96 -14.16 -1.67 -24.29
N VAL A 97 -12.95 -1.39 -23.80
CA VAL A 97 -12.63 -0.10 -23.17
C VAL A 97 -12.57 0.97 -24.25
N THR A 98 -13.57 1.85 -24.26
CA THR A 98 -13.71 2.94 -25.24
C THR A 98 -14.07 4.24 -24.54
N GLU A 99 -14.25 5.32 -25.30
CA GLU A 99 -14.74 6.59 -24.75
C GLU A 99 -16.18 6.48 -24.23
N ASP A 100 -17.02 5.68 -24.90
CA ASP A 100 -18.41 5.41 -24.50
C ASP A 100 -18.52 4.39 -23.35
N HIS A 101 -17.50 3.53 -23.22
CA HIS A 101 -17.38 2.53 -22.15
C HIS A 101 -16.05 2.71 -21.42
N PRO A 102 -15.90 3.79 -20.62
CA PRO A 102 -14.65 4.10 -19.99
C PRO A 102 -14.38 3.21 -18.76
N ILE A 103 -13.12 3.18 -18.35
CA ILE A 103 -12.70 2.69 -17.03
C ILE A 103 -12.83 3.84 -16.03
N TYR A 104 -13.61 3.63 -14.97
CA TYR A 104 -13.72 4.53 -13.84
C TYR A 104 -12.69 4.20 -12.76
N MET A 105 -11.69 5.05 -12.64
CA MET A 105 -10.63 4.97 -11.64
C MET A 105 -10.91 5.94 -10.51
N VAL A 106 -11.22 5.42 -9.32
CA VAL A 106 -11.51 6.23 -8.14
C VAL A 106 -10.26 6.35 -7.27
N ILE A 107 -9.92 7.59 -6.90
CA ILE A 107 -8.78 7.94 -6.07
C ILE A 107 -9.28 8.63 -4.80
N PRO A 108 -9.56 7.85 -3.73
CA PRO A 108 -10.03 8.39 -2.47
C PRO A 108 -8.83 8.80 -1.60
N LEU A 109 -8.53 10.10 -1.59
CA LEU A 109 -7.44 10.72 -0.85
C LEU A 109 -7.95 11.99 -0.15
N PRO A 110 -7.33 12.47 0.93
CA PRO A 110 -7.74 13.72 1.55
C PRO A 110 -7.49 14.91 0.62
N SER A 111 -8.33 15.94 0.74
CA SER A 111 -8.13 17.20 0.00
C SER A 111 -6.87 17.97 0.43
N THR A 112 -6.37 17.70 1.65
CA THR A 112 -5.17 18.32 2.22
C THR A 112 -4.14 17.25 2.60
N ASP A 113 -2.86 17.62 2.65
CA ASP A 113 -1.75 16.77 3.09
C ASP A 113 -1.57 16.77 4.62
N ASP A 114 -2.64 17.09 5.35
CA ASP A 114 -2.61 17.25 6.80
C ASP A 114 -2.14 15.97 7.50
N ILE A 115 -1.05 16.11 8.25
CA ILE A 115 -0.45 15.07 9.07
C ILE A 115 -1.02 15.05 10.50
N SER A 116 -1.96 15.94 10.82
CA SER A 116 -2.58 16.04 12.13
C SER A 116 -3.16 14.70 12.57
N ALA A 117 -3.03 14.44 13.87
CA ALA A 117 -3.41 13.17 14.49
C ALA A 117 -2.73 11.89 13.92
N GLY A 118 -1.75 12.01 13.01
CA GLY A 118 -0.91 10.88 12.57
C GLY A 118 -1.62 9.94 11.61
N ARG A 119 -2.69 10.41 10.97
CA ARG A 119 -3.51 9.61 10.06
C ARG A 119 -2.91 9.54 8.65
N ASN A 120 -2.17 10.59 8.21
CA ASN A 120 -1.55 10.68 6.89
C ASN A 120 0.01 10.70 6.97
N PRO A 121 0.64 9.62 7.43
CA PRO A 121 2.09 9.59 7.67
C PRO A 121 2.93 9.78 6.38
N PHE A 122 2.33 9.54 5.21
CA PHE A 122 2.97 9.65 3.90
C PHE A 122 2.60 10.92 3.13
N ARG A 123 1.86 11.86 3.76
CA ARG A 123 1.43 13.13 3.16
C ARG A 123 0.74 12.96 1.80
N LEU A 124 -0.08 11.93 1.64
CA LEU A 124 -0.81 11.71 0.39
C LEU A 124 -2.09 12.53 0.39
N SER A 125 -2.23 13.40 -0.60
CA SER A 125 -3.41 14.23 -0.80
C SER A 125 -3.72 14.36 -2.29
N ILE A 126 -4.96 14.76 -2.60
CA ILE A 126 -5.41 14.97 -3.98
C ILE A 126 -4.49 15.95 -4.72
N PRO A 127 -4.16 17.15 -4.19
CA PRO A 127 -3.33 18.11 -4.94
C PRO A 127 -1.94 17.60 -5.32
N LEU A 128 -1.38 16.67 -4.52
CA LEU A 128 -0.06 16.09 -4.76
C LEU A 128 -0.10 14.92 -5.73
N VAL A 129 -1.15 14.10 -5.64
CA VAL A 129 -1.30 12.90 -6.47
C VAL A 129 -1.88 13.20 -7.84
N GLU A 130 -2.74 14.21 -7.97
CA GLU A 130 -3.39 14.55 -9.23
C GLU A 130 -2.42 14.75 -10.42
N PRO A 131 -1.37 15.59 -10.35
CA PRO A 131 -0.49 15.76 -11.49
C PRO A 131 0.32 14.52 -11.85
N ILE A 132 0.59 13.67 -10.88
CA ILE A 132 1.27 12.39 -11.08
C ILE A 132 0.38 11.46 -11.91
N VAL A 133 -0.91 11.40 -11.56
CA VAL A 133 -1.90 10.58 -12.24
C VAL A 133 -2.14 11.08 -13.66
N ASP A 134 -2.23 12.39 -13.84
CA ASP A 134 -2.41 13.01 -15.16
C ASP A 134 -1.27 12.61 -16.12
N LEU A 135 -0.03 12.66 -15.65
CA LEU A 135 1.13 12.21 -16.43
C LEU A 135 1.11 10.70 -16.70
N ALA A 136 0.69 9.90 -15.73
CA ALA A 136 0.56 8.45 -15.92
C ALA A 136 -0.49 8.10 -16.97
N VAL A 137 -1.66 8.76 -16.92
CA VAL A 137 -2.74 8.59 -17.90
C VAL A 137 -2.29 9.08 -19.29
N GLU A 138 -1.60 10.22 -19.37
CA GLU A 138 -1.02 10.70 -20.63
C GLU A 138 -0.04 9.68 -21.24
N SER A 139 0.84 9.11 -20.41
CA SER A 139 1.78 8.07 -20.82
C SER A 139 1.08 6.81 -21.34
N VAL A 140 0.04 6.36 -20.64
CA VAL A 140 -0.79 5.22 -21.04
C VAL A 140 -1.42 5.42 -22.43
N TYR A 141 -1.90 6.64 -22.73
CA TYR A 141 -2.43 6.98 -24.05
C TYR A 141 -1.34 7.09 -25.12
N LYS A 142 -0.17 7.67 -24.79
CA LYS A 142 0.98 7.75 -25.71
C LYS A 142 1.47 6.37 -26.13
N GLN A 143 1.50 5.43 -25.18
CA GLN A 143 1.88 4.04 -25.42
C GLN A 143 0.77 3.20 -26.08
N GLN A 144 -0.40 3.79 -26.35
CA GLN A 144 -1.54 3.12 -26.99
C GLN A 144 -2.01 1.85 -26.25
N LEU A 145 -1.86 1.82 -24.91
CA LEU A 145 -2.29 0.68 -24.10
C LEU A 145 -3.82 0.56 -24.05
N VAL A 146 -4.52 1.70 -24.11
CA VAL A 146 -5.97 1.83 -24.25
C VAL A 146 -6.34 2.91 -25.27
N GLN A 147 -7.59 2.94 -25.70
CA GLN A 147 -8.10 4.01 -26.55
C GLN A 147 -7.96 5.37 -25.84
N ARG A 148 -7.69 6.44 -26.58
CA ARG A 148 -7.69 7.79 -26.00
C ARG A 148 -9.02 8.09 -25.32
N ASN A 149 -8.97 8.90 -24.28
CA ASN A 149 -10.15 9.36 -23.50
C ASN A 149 -10.99 8.25 -22.84
N SER A 150 -10.48 7.02 -22.76
CA SER A 150 -11.21 5.87 -22.19
C SER A 150 -10.99 5.64 -20.69
N ILE A 151 -10.20 6.49 -20.01
CA ILE A 151 -10.00 6.46 -18.56
C ILE A 151 -10.65 7.71 -17.96
N ARG A 152 -11.53 7.50 -16.98
CA ARG A 152 -12.17 8.55 -16.18
C ARG A 152 -11.62 8.48 -14.76
N VAL A 153 -10.75 9.41 -14.43
CA VAL A 153 -10.20 9.55 -13.07
C VAL A 153 -11.17 10.37 -12.22
N ILE A 154 -11.54 9.85 -11.06
CA ILE A 154 -12.46 10.49 -10.12
C ILE A 154 -11.74 10.64 -8.78
N TYR A 155 -11.41 11.87 -8.41
CA TYR A 155 -10.89 12.19 -7.09
C TYR A 155 -12.04 12.43 -6.11
N LYS A 156 -11.92 11.88 -4.91
CA LYS A 156 -12.90 12.07 -3.83
C LYS A 156 -12.20 12.24 -2.50
N ASP A 157 -12.67 13.22 -1.74
CA ASP A 157 -12.11 13.49 -0.42
C ASP A 157 -12.44 12.35 0.55
N SER A 158 -11.42 11.65 1.03
CA SER A 158 -11.58 10.59 2.04
C SER A 158 -11.73 11.11 3.47
N GLN A 159 -11.47 12.40 3.70
CA GLN A 159 -11.52 13.09 5.00
C GLN A 159 -10.70 12.42 6.12
N MET A 160 -9.69 11.60 5.77
CA MET A 160 -8.89 10.84 6.74
C MET A 160 -9.73 10.10 7.78
N SER A 161 -10.85 9.52 7.33
CA SER A 161 -11.87 8.91 8.18
C SER A 161 -12.11 7.46 7.77
N ASP A 162 -12.15 6.59 8.76
CA ASP A 162 -12.51 5.17 8.66
C ASP A 162 -14.02 4.94 8.49
N ALA A 163 -14.85 5.99 8.64
CA ALA A 163 -16.27 5.97 8.33
C ALA A 163 -16.58 6.65 6.98
N HIS A 164 -16.06 7.85 6.74
CA HIS A 164 -16.34 8.59 5.51
C HIS A 164 -15.58 8.00 4.31
N GLY A 165 -14.30 7.64 4.49
CA GLY A 165 -13.45 7.12 3.42
C GLY A 165 -14.04 5.90 2.71
N PRO A 166 -14.55 4.88 3.42
CA PRO A 166 -15.21 3.75 2.78
C PRO A 166 -16.50 4.10 2.04
N ASN A 167 -17.32 5.02 2.57
CA ASN A 167 -18.56 5.45 1.93
C ASN A 167 -18.33 6.10 0.57
N VAL A 168 -17.21 6.80 0.39
CA VAL A 168 -16.81 7.32 -0.93
C VAL A 168 -16.76 6.22 -2.00
N ALA A 169 -16.20 5.05 -1.68
CA ALA A 169 -16.14 3.93 -2.62
C ALA A 169 -17.53 3.35 -2.87
N ILE A 170 -18.35 3.21 -1.83
CA ILE A 170 -19.73 2.71 -1.92
C ILE A 170 -20.58 3.64 -2.80
N ASP A 171 -20.46 4.95 -2.65
CA ASP A 171 -21.19 5.92 -3.47
C ASP A 171 -20.83 5.79 -4.95
N MET A 172 -19.55 5.58 -5.27
CA MET A 172 -19.11 5.37 -6.66
C MET A 172 -19.55 4.01 -7.21
N LEU A 173 -19.58 2.98 -6.37
CA LEU A 173 -20.12 1.67 -6.72
C LEU A 173 -21.60 1.75 -7.08
N VAL A 174 -22.42 2.38 -6.23
CA VAL A 174 -23.87 2.55 -6.45
C VAL A 174 -24.17 3.38 -7.71
N GLN A 175 -23.28 4.31 -8.06
CA GLN A 175 -23.39 5.10 -9.29
C GLN A 175 -22.90 4.38 -10.55
N ASN A 176 -22.44 3.12 -10.45
CA ASN A 176 -21.78 2.39 -11.53
C ASN A 176 -20.58 3.16 -12.12
N LYS A 177 -19.81 3.84 -11.26
CA LYS A 177 -18.63 4.64 -11.61
C LYS A 177 -17.40 4.15 -10.84
N LEU A 178 -17.26 2.84 -10.70
CA LEU A 178 -16.15 2.24 -9.98
C LEU A 178 -15.69 0.93 -10.64
N ASP A 179 -14.53 0.97 -11.29
CA ASP A 179 -13.86 -0.21 -11.85
C ASP A 179 -12.55 -0.53 -11.12
N VAL A 180 -11.88 0.47 -10.55
CA VAL A 180 -10.64 0.31 -9.78
C VAL A 180 -10.49 1.42 -8.75
N ILE A 181 -9.93 1.06 -7.59
CA ILE A 181 -9.54 2.02 -6.55
C ILE A 181 -8.02 2.13 -6.52
N ILE A 182 -7.50 3.36 -6.52
CA ILE A 182 -6.09 3.62 -6.21
C ILE A 182 -6.00 4.56 -5.00
N GLY A 183 -5.50 4.06 -3.87
CA GLY A 183 -5.52 4.74 -2.57
C GLY A 183 -5.46 3.75 -1.41
N TYR A 184 -5.85 4.08 -0.19
CA TYR A 184 -6.16 5.37 0.42
C TYR A 184 -4.88 6.04 0.95
N ALA A 185 -5.00 7.17 1.66
CA ALA A 185 -3.95 7.76 2.51
C ALA A 185 -4.02 7.30 3.98
N TYR A 186 -5.09 6.59 4.37
CA TYR A 186 -5.34 6.13 5.73
C TYR A 186 -5.64 4.63 5.79
N VAL A 187 -4.83 3.87 6.52
CA VAL A 187 -4.92 2.39 6.53
C VAL A 187 -6.26 1.88 7.09
N TYR A 188 -6.86 2.60 8.03
CA TYR A 188 -8.15 2.22 8.64
C TYR A 188 -9.35 2.50 7.72
N ALA A 189 -9.22 3.43 6.76
CA ALA A 189 -10.21 3.59 5.68
C ALA A 189 -10.01 2.54 4.58
N LEU A 190 -8.74 2.22 4.27
CA LEU A 190 -8.38 1.20 3.28
C LEU A 190 -8.87 -0.21 3.66
N ALA A 191 -8.63 -0.63 4.91
CA ALA A 191 -8.88 -2.00 5.36
C ALA A 191 -10.32 -2.50 5.12
N PRO A 192 -11.39 -1.79 5.52
CA PRO A 192 -12.76 -2.24 5.26
C PRO A 192 -13.08 -2.29 3.76
N VAL A 193 -12.61 -1.32 2.97
CA VAL A 193 -12.83 -1.30 1.51
C VAL A 193 -12.16 -2.48 0.84
N ALA A 194 -10.91 -2.76 1.20
CA ALA A 194 -10.16 -3.90 0.67
C ALA A 194 -10.80 -5.26 1.03
N ARG A 195 -11.49 -5.34 2.17
CA ARG A 195 -12.25 -6.53 2.61
C ARG A 195 -13.58 -6.68 1.86
N MET A 196 -14.25 -5.58 1.53
CA MET A 196 -15.53 -5.60 0.79
C MET A 196 -15.34 -5.78 -0.72
N ALA A 197 -14.26 -5.26 -1.28
CA ALA A 197 -13.92 -5.28 -2.70
C ALA A 197 -14.09 -6.65 -3.41
N PRO A 198 -13.73 -7.81 -2.82
CA PRO A 198 -13.96 -9.12 -3.43
C PRO A 198 -15.44 -9.51 -3.60
N PHE A 199 -16.35 -8.84 -2.87
CA PHE A 199 -17.79 -9.09 -2.91
C PHE A 199 -18.54 -8.15 -3.86
N TRP A 200 -17.89 -7.08 -4.33
CA TRP A 200 -18.43 -6.17 -5.34
C TRP A 200 -18.29 -6.77 -6.74
N ARG A 201 -19.05 -7.83 -6.98
CA ARG A 201 -19.05 -8.62 -8.22
C ARG A 201 -20.17 -8.18 -9.13
N ASP A 202 -19.95 -8.35 -10.43
CA ASP A 202 -20.97 -8.24 -11.47
C ASP A 202 -20.76 -9.39 -12.47
N ILE A 203 -21.61 -9.51 -13.48
CA ILE A 203 -21.59 -10.61 -14.46
C ILE A 203 -20.19 -10.82 -15.09
N ASP A 204 -19.48 -9.72 -15.34
CA ASP A 204 -18.14 -9.69 -15.96
C ASP A 204 -17.00 -9.44 -14.96
N SER A 205 -17.28 -9.26 -13.67
CA SER A 205 -16.29 -8.86 -12.66
C SER A 205 -16.27 -9.78 -11.44
N ASN A 206 -15.07 -10.14 -10.99
CA ASN A 206 -14.87 -10.97 -9.81
C ASN A 206 -14.67 -10.16 -8.52
N GLY A 207 -14.83 -8.84 -8.59
CA GLY A 207 -14.56 -7.89 -7.51
C GLY A 207 -13.85 -6.65 -8.03
N ILE A 208 -13.74 -5.62 -7.20
CA ILE A 208 -13.08 -4.37 -7.57
C ILE A 208 -11.61 -4.40 -7.10
N PRO A 209 -10.61 -4.28 -7.98
CA PRO A 209 -9.22 -4.19 -7.57
C PRO A 209 -8.96 -2.92 -6.74
N VAL A 210 -8.18 -3.09 -5.66
CA VAL A 210 -7.74 -2.00 -4.78
C VAL A 210 -6.21 -1.95 -4.81
N ILE A 211 -5.65 -0.88 -5.38
CA ILE A 211 -4.21 -0.67 -5.49
C ILE A 211 -3.79 0.36 -4.45
N THR A 212 -2.81 0.03 -3.60
CA THR A 212 -2.46 0.89 -2.46
C THR A 212 -0.95 1.09 -2.27
N PRO A 213 -0.51 2.34 -2.00
CA PRO A 213 0.86 2.62 -1.58
C PRO A 213 1.10 2.48 -0.08
N ILE A 214 0.06 2.54 0.77
CA ILE A 214 0.23 2.71 2.23
C ILE A 214 -0.03 1.45 3.05
N GLY A 215 -0.57 0.38 2.45
CA GLY A 215 -1.03 -0.82 3.15
C GLY A 215 0.12 -1.68 3.70
N LEU A 216 1.11 -1.11 4.38
CA LEU A 216 2.38 -1.77 4.69
C LEU A 216 2.29 -2.75 5.86
N THR A 217 1.31 -2.57 6.75
CA THR A 217 1.10 -3.41 7.94
C THR A 217 0.88 -4.89 7.61
N GLY A 218 1.40 -5.77 8.47
CA GLY A 218 1.18 -7.22 8.40
C GLY A 218 -0.27 -7.63 8.61
N ASN A 219 -1.11 -6.78 9.22
CA ASN A 219 -2.54 -7.07 9.44
C ASN A 219 -3.32 -7.25 8.14
N LEU A 220 -2.81 -6.73 7.02
CA LEU A 220 -3.48 -6.84 5.72
C LEU A 220 -2.96 -8.01 4.86
N ASP A 221 -2.12 -8.90 5.42
CA ASP A 221 -1.39 -9.92 4.65
C ASP A 221 -2.24 -11.12 4.22
N ASP A 222 -3.38 -11.35 4.88
CA ASP A 222 -4.26 -12.47 4.53
C ASP A 222 -4.92 -12.25 3.16
N LYS A 223 -4.46 -12.99 2.15
CA LYS A 223 -5.02 -12.94 0.79
C LYS A 223 -6.37 -13.63 0.65
N LYS A 224 -6.85 -14.34 1.66
CA LYS A 224 -8.25 -14.78 1.70
C LYS A 224 -9.18 -13.61 2.01
N GLU A 225 -8.78 -12.73 2.92
CA GLU A 225 -9.54 -11.53 3.31
C GLU A 225 -9.33 -10.37 2.32
N TYR A 226 -8.10 -10.15 1.89
CA TYR A 226 -7.69 -9.01 1.05
C TYR A 226 -7.29 -9.45 -0.36
N SER A 227 -8.12 -10.28 -1.01
CA SER A 227 -7.81 -10.91 -2.30
C SER A 227 -7.70 -9.92 -3.46
N MET A 228 -8.47 -8.84 -3.43
CA MET A 228 -8.44 -7.77 -4.44
C MET A 228 -7.44 -6.65 -4.16
N MET A 229 -6.72 -6.72 -3.03
CA MET A 229 -5.77 -5.68 -2.65
C MET A 229 -4.37 -5.97 -3.20
N THR A 230 -3.85 -5.04 -3.98
CA THR A 230 -2.47 -5.04 -4.48
C THR A 230 -1.70 -3.89 -3.84
N ARG A 231 -0.59 -4.21 -3.18
CA ARG A 231 0.31 -3.20 -2.60
C ARG A 231 1.43 -2.95 -3.58
N ILE A 232 1.71 -1.69 -3.86
CA ILE A 232 2.84 -1.33 -4.73
C ILE A 232 4.12 -1.19 -3.92
N ASN A 233 4.01 -0.71 -2.68
CA ASN A 233 5.15 -0.59 -1.78
C ASN A 233 5.44 -1.88 -1.01
N SER A 234 6.70 -2.03 -0.62
CA SER A 234 7.18 -3.19 0.14
C SER A 234 6.54 -3.25 1.53
N PRO A 235 5.79 -4.31 1.86
CA PRO A 235 5.16 -4.44 3.17
C PRO A 235 6.18 -4.64 4.29
N TYR A 236 5.79 -4.32 5.53
CA TYR A 236 6.66 -4.40 6.71
C TYR A 236 7.17 -5.81 7.02
N LYS A 237 6.53 -6.86 6.49
CA LYS A 237 7.08 -8.23 6.55
C LYS A 237 8.43 -8.38 5.83
N ASN A 238 8.69 -7.59 4.79
CA ASN A 238 9.97 -7.64 4.07
C ASN A 238 11.07 -6.96 4.90
N PHE A 239 10.75 -5.84 5.55
CA PHE A 239 11.64 -5.24 6.55
C PHE A 239 11.96 -6.22 7.68
N ARG A 240 10.93 -6.89 8.20
CA ARG A 240 11.08 -7.94 9.20
C ARG A 240 12.07 -9.01 8.71
N GLN A 241 11.90 -9.58 7.52
CA GLN A 241 12.82 -10.59 6.96
C GLN A 241 14.27 -10.11 6.87
N SER A 242 14.50 -8.83 6.59
CA SER A 242 15.86 -8.26 6.62
C SER A 242 16.43 -8.22 8.05
N VAL A 243 15.63 -7.81 9.03
CA VAL A 243 16.03 -7.82 10.45
C VAL A 243 16.27 -9.25 10.95
N GLU A 244 15.48 -10.23 10.48
CA GLU A 244 15.67 -11.66 10.79
C GLU A 244 17.03 -12.16 10.29
N LYS A 245 17.40 -11.84 9.05
CA LYS A 245 18.70 -12.23 8.49
C LYS A 245 19.86 -11.58 9.26
N LEU A 246 19.70 -10.32 9.67
CA LEU A 246 20.69 -9.64 10.48
C LEU A 246 20.85 -10.31 11.85
N TRP A 247 19.72 -10.62 12.49
CA TRP A 247 19.68 -11.33 13.77
C TRP A 247 20.41 -12.67 13.70
N ASP A 248 20.11 -13.47 12.67
CA ASP A 248 20.71 -14.80 12.48
C ASP A 248 22.20 -14.70 12.13
N ALA A 249 22.62 -13.67 11.38
CA ALA A 249 24.02 -13.48 11.00
C ALA A 249 24.94 -13.16 12.20
N TYR A 250 24.41 -12.44 13.20
CA TYR A 250 25.17 -12.03 14.38
C TYR A 250 24.90 -12.88 15.62
N ASN A 251 24.08 -13.94 15.52
CA ASN A 251 23.68 -14.80 16.63
C ASN A 251 23.18 -14.01 17.84
N TRP A 252 22.39 -12.96 17.61
CA TRP A 252 21.81 -12.20 18.71
C TRP A 252 20.85 -13.11 19.50
N THR A 253 20.83 -12.95 20.83
CA THR A 253 20.01 -13.76 21.74
C THR A 253 18.98 -12.93 22.51
N THR A 254 19.22 -11.62 22.67
CA THR A 254 18.39 -10.70 23.43
C THR A 254 17.98 -9.49 22.61
N THR A 255 16.68 -9.15 22.63
CA THR A 255 16.14 -7.95 21.96
C THR A 255 15.26 -7.18 22.92
N VAL A 256 15.37 -5.85 22.89
CA VAL A 256 14.40 -4.94 23.49
C VAL A 256 13.86 -4.00 22.40
N PHE A 257 12.54 -3.81 22.37
CA PHE A 257 11.88 -2.91 21.43
C PHE A 257 11.51 -1.60 22.13
N ILE A 258 11.79 -0.46 21.50
CA ILE A 258 11.31 0.84 21.97
C ILE A 258 10.62 1.51 20.79
N TYR A 259 9.37 1.94 20.94
CA TYR A 259 8.65 2.59 19.84
C TYR A 259 7.61 3.60 20.27
N HIS A 260 7.39 4.53 19.34
CA HIS A 260 6.34 5.50 19.42
C HIS A 260 4.95 4.88 19.13
N ASP A 261 3.99 5.13 20.01
CA ASP A 261 2.55 4.97 19.75
C ASP A 261 1.78 6.17 20.32
N ARG A 262 1.05 6.88 19.46
CA ARG A 262 0.24 8.04 19.86
C ARG A 262 -0.87 7.68 20.84
N ARG A 263 -1.35 6.44 20.81
CA ARG A 263 -2.37 5.92 21.74
C ARG A 263 -1.84 5.76 23.16
N PHE A 264 -0.52 5.68 23.32
CA PHE A 264 0.07 5.46 24.63
C PHE A 264 -0.21 6.66 25.54
N GLY A 265 -0.91 6.38 26.63
CA GLY A 265 -1.35 7.39 27.59
C GLY A 265 -2.35 8.40 27.03
N SER A 266 -3.03 8.12 25.91
CA SER A 266 -4.04 8.99 25.27
C SER A 266 -5.37 8.25 25.06
N ASP A 267 -6.32 8.87 24.34
CA ASP A 267 -7.62 8.27 24.05
C ASP A 267 -7.48 7.06 23.10
N LEU A 268 -8.11 5.94 23.47
CA LEU A 268 -8.17 4.70 22.70
C LEU A 268 -8.86 4.87 21.35
N SER A 269 -9.62 5.95 21.15
CA SER A 269 -10.21 6.32 19.86
C SER A 269 -9.18 6.68 18.79
N GLN A 270 -7.93 6.95 19.18
CA GLN A 270 -6.86 7.26 18.23
C GLN A 270 -6.37 6.00 17.50
N PRO A 271 -6.15 6.08 16.18
CA PRO A 271 -5.54 4.99 15.44
C PRO A 271 -4.08 4.78 15.83
N SER A 272 -3.61 3.54 15.79
CA SER A 272 -2.17 3.25 15.86
C SER A 272 -1.47 3.79 14.62
N GLY A 273 -0.36 4.49 14.82
CA GLY A 273 0.49 5.00 13.73
C GLY A 273 1.48 3.96 13.18
N GLU A 274 2.24 4.35 12.17
CA GLU A 274 3.14 3.44 11.43
C GLU A 274 4.27 2.85 12.28
N CYS A 275 4.85 3.61 13.23
CA CYS A 275 5.87 3.10 14.14
C CYS A 275 5.38 1.88 14.92
N TYR A 276 4.14 1.94 15.43
CA TYR A 276 3.49 0.83 16.11
C TYR A 276 3.27 -0.35 15.16
N LEU A 277 2.73 -0.11 13.97
CA LEU A 277 2.41 -1.16 12.99
C LEU A 277 3.66 -1.89 12.50
N LEU A 278 4.74 -1.16 12.24
CA LEU A 278 6.05 -1.69 11.85
C LEU A 278 6.65 -2.55 12.97
N LEU A 279 6.84 -2.00 14.17
CA LEU A 279 7.51 -2.76 15.24
C LEU A 279 6.65 -3.90 15.78
N THR A 280 5.32 -3.81 15.74
CA THR A 280 4.46 -4.96 16.07
C THR A 280 4.66 -6.11 15.08
N THR A 281 4.81 -5.82 13.79
CA THR A 281 5.10 -6.83 12.76
C THR A 281 6.43 -7.55 13.04
N VAL A 282 7.44 -6.82 13.53
CA VAL A 282 8.75 -7.37 13.88
C VAL A 282 8.71 -8.15 15.20
N LYS A 283 8.11 -7.57 16.24
CA LYS A 283 8.02 -8.13 17.59
C LYS A 283 7.32 -9.48 17.64
N ILE A 284 6.22 -9.66 16.89
CA ILE A 284 5.47 -10.93 16.86
C ILE A 284 6.37 -12.09 16.42
N PHE A 285 7.33 -11.82 15.53
CA PHE A 285 8.26 -12.84 15.07
C PHE A 285 9.28 -13.21 16.14
N PHE A 286 9.94 -12.23 16.76
CA PHE A 286 10.92 -12.49 17.80
C PHE A 286 10.32 -13.19 19.02
N LYS A 287 9.07 -12.86 19.38
CA LYS A 287 8.34 -13.59 20.44
C LYS A 287 8.24 -15.10 20.20
N LYS A 288 8.25 -15.56 18.94
CA LYS A 288 8.19 -16.99 18.59
C LYS A 288 9.56 -17.69 18.60
N ARG A 289 10.66 -16.94 18.51
CA ARG A 289 12.02 -17.50 18.42
C ARG A 289 12.77 -17.52 19.75
N VAL A 290 12.40 -16.68 20.71
CA VAL A 290 13.02 -16.70 22.04
C VAL A 290 12.36 -17.81 22.86
N GLU A 291 13.14 -18.84 23.24
CA GLU A 291 12.69 -20.01 23.99
C GLU A 291 12.13 -19.66 25.38
N ALA A 292 12.59 -18.56 25.96
CA ALA A 292 11.97 -17.96 27.13
C ALA A 292 11.02 -16.84 26.68
N PRO A 293 9.71 -16.89 26.95
CA PRO A 293 8.83 -15.76 26.73
C PRO A 293 9.31 -14.61 27.63
N LEU A 294 10.15 -13.73 27.11
CA LEU A 294 10.50 -12.48 27.77
C LEU A 294 9.18 -11.75 28.06
N VAL A 295 8.77 -11.79 29.33
CA VAL A 295 7.43 -11.41 29.78
C VAL A 295 7.13 -9.94 29.43
N HIS A 296 8.16 -9.11 29.28
CA HIS A 296 8.06 -7.74 28.77
C HIS A 296 9.40 -7.25 28.18
N ASN A 297 9.60 -7.36 26.86
CA ASN A 297 10.80 -6.85 26.18
C ASN A 297 10.54 -5.62 25.31
N TYR A 298 9.54 -4.80 25.66
CA TYR A 298 9.20 -3.64 24.86
C TYR A 298 8.75 -2.46 25.71
N PHE A 299 9.09 -1.25 25.25
CA PHE A 299 8.67 0.01 25.83
C PHE A 299 7.93 0.82 24.75
N VAL A 300 6.75 1.31 25.11
CA VAL A 300 5.94 2.15 24.22
C VAL A 300 5.90 3.55 24.80
N PHE A 301 6.07 4.56 23.96
CA PHE A 301 6.05 5.96 24.39
C PHE A 301 5.25 6.82 23.43
N ASN A 302 4.78 7.98 23.92
CA ASN A 302 4.13 8.98 23.09
C ASN A 302 5.03 10.20 23.01
N GLU A 303 5.64 10.46 21.85
CA GLU A 303 6.63 11.54 21.67
C GLU A 303 6.11 12.92 22.07
N HIS A 304 4.79 13.14 21.99
CA HIS A 304 4.17 14.42 22.35
C HIS A 304 3.87 14.58 23.84
N ARG A 305 3.99 13.49 24.62
CA ARG A 305 3.67 13.47 26.06
C ARG A 305 4.84 13.03 26.92
N SER A 306 5.71 12.19 26.37
CA SER A 306 6.86 11.64 27.08
C SER A 306 7.93 12.70 27.29
N THR A 307 8.45 12.74 28.51
CA THR A 307 9.48 13.65 28.94
C THR A 307 10.86 13.05 28.72
N ARG A 308 11.89 13.89 28.77
CA ARG A 308 13.30 13.42 28.77
C ARG A 308 13.60 12.44 29.91
N LYS A 309 12.92 12.57 31.05
CA LYS A 309 13.07 11.65 32.18
C LYS A 309 12.55 10.26 31.82
N ASP A 310 11.38 10.19 31.20
CA ASP A 310 10.79 8.92 30.76
C ASP A 310 11.70 8.19 29.79
N PHE A 311 12.27 8.90 28.80
CA PHE A 311 13.24 8.32 27.87
C PHE A 311 14.51 7.80 28.57
N ASN A 312 15.03 8.53 29.56
CA ASN A 312 16.17 8.08 30.35
C ASN A 312 15.84 6.75 31.06
N ASP A 313 14.65 6.68 31.66
CA ASP A 313 14.21 5.48 32.38
C ASP A 313 13.99 4.30 31.42
N TYR A 314 13.38 4.51 30.25
CA TYR A 314 13.22 3.48 29.21
C TYR A 314 14.57 2.96 28.72
N LEU A 315 15.54 3.84 28.46
CA LEU A 315 16.86 3.45 27.98
C LEU A 315 17.65 2.68 29.05
N LYS A 316 17.59 3.10 30.31
CA LYS A 316 18.19 2.37 31.44
C LYS A 316 17.61 0.98 31.58
N GLN A 317 16.28 0.86 31.60
CA GLN A 317 15.59 -0.43 31.70
C GLN A 317 15.91 -1.32 30.50
N SER A 318 15.91 -0.76 29.29
CA SER A 318 16.27 -1.49 28.06
C SER A 318 17.70 -2.01 28.09
N SER A 319 18.65 -1.20 28.59
CA SER A 319 20.04 -1.60 28.77
C SER A 319 20.17 -2.76 29.77
N MET A 320 19.50 -2.66 30.93
CA MET A 320 19.51 -3.72 31.94
C MET A 320 18.92 -5.03 31.41
N LEU A 321 17.80 -4.96 30.69
CA LEU A 321 17.16 -6.11 30.06
C LEU A 321 18.01 -6.73 28.94
N SER A 322 18.76 -5.92 28.19
CA SER A 322 19.59 -6.39 27.07
C SER A 322 20.89 -7.04 27.52
N ASN A 323 21.49 -6.54 28.62
CA ASN A 323 22.79 -6.99 29.13
C ASN A 323 22.71 -8.13 30.15
N SER A 324 21.52 -8.55 30.56
CA SER A 324 21.32 -9.72 31.44
C SER A 324 21.93 -9.59 32.85
N GLU A 325 21.85 -8.42 33.50
CA GLU A 325 22.10 -8.34 34.96
C GLU A 325 20.81 -8.54 35.80
N PHE A 326 19.87 -9.37 35.33
CA PHE A 326 18.83 -9.91 36.21
C PHE A 326 19.31 -11.23 36.81
N CYS A 327 20.11 -11.10 37.87
CA CYS A 327 20.25 -12.12 38.89
C CYS A 327 18.87 -12.31 39.54
N PHE A 328 18.05 -13.22 39.00
CA PHE A 328 16.89 -13.75 39.70
C PHE A 328 17.42 -14.62 40.87
N LYS A 329 17.87 -13.97 41.95
CA LYS A 329 17.65 -14.54 43.28
C LYS A 329 16.17 -14.36 43.58
N ILE A 330 15.38 -15.34 43.15
CA ILE A 330 14.13 -15.66 43.83
C ILE A 330 14.55 -16.02 45.27
N LEU A 331 14.49 -15.05 46.16
CA LEU A 331 14.38 -15.34 47.59
C LEU A 331 12.92 -15.77 47.81
N PHE A 332 12.81 -16.99 48.33
CA PHE A 332 11.58 -17.66 48.76
C PHE A 332 10.69 -16.77 49.64
#